data_AF-A0A7C7W4V3-F1
#
_entry.id   AF-A0A7C7W4V3-F1
#
_cell.length_a   1.000
_cell.length_b   1.000
_cell.length_c   1.000
_cell.angle_alpha   90.00
_cell.angle_beta   90.00
_cell.angle_gamma   90.00
#
_symmetry.space_group_name_H-M   'P 1'
#
loop_
_entity.id
_entity.type
_entity.pdbx_description
1 polymer ?
#
loop_
_entity_poly.entity_id
_entity_poly.type
_entity_poly.pdbx_seq_one_letter_code
_entity_poly.pdbx_strand_id
1 'polypeptide(L)'
;GTDPRSVFYLVLFFCAIAIYVSWRLQASRLGRAWMAIREDEQVAEAMGINTVSSKLMAFVVGAVMAAFSGAVLAAKVGSIFPTSFMILISIIILVVVIVGGMGNIAGVMVGSLVLIGVLGGPKQPGLLQEFQNFKLLIYGMLLVFMMLKRPEGLVPSARRSRELHQEEFLQDAWLKGDKLGADDDDGEIVGDDGGEEE
;
A
#
# COMPACT_ATOMS: atom_id res chain seq x y z
N GLY A 1 17.46 -34.42 3.06
CA GLY A 1 16.90 -34.68 4.39
C GLY A 1 16.14 -33.49 4.92
N THR A 2 15.11 -33.04 4.20
CA THR A 2 14.18 -32.00 4.66
C THR A 2 12.79 -32.56 4.43
N ASP A 3 12.16 -33.04 5.51
CA ASP A 3 10.77 -33.47 5.43
C ASP A 3 9.89 -32.28 5.00
N PRO A 4 8.98 -32.44 4.02
CA PRO A 4 8.10 -31.35 3.58
C PRO A 4 7.30 -30.71 4.73
N ARG A 5 7.00 -31.51 5.76
CA ARG A 5 6.29 -31.08 6.97
C ARG A 5 7.15 -30.15 7.84
N SER A 6 8.45 -30.44 8.02
CA SER A 6 9.32 -29.61 8.88
C SER A 6 9.56 -28.23 8.28
N VAL A 7 9.72 -28.15 6.95
CA VAL A 7 9.83 -26.87 6.23
C VAL A 7 8.54 -26.07 6.35
N PHE A 8 7.37 -26.72 6.27
CA PHE A 8 6.09 -26.05 6.45
C PHE A 8 5.94 -25.44 7.86
N TYR A 9 6.24 -26.21 8.91
CA TYR A 9 6.18 -25.69 10.29
C TYR A 9 7.19 -24.56 10.54
N LEU A 10 8.40 -24.64 9.96
CA LEU A 10 9.41 -23.58 10.05
C LEU A 10 8.91 -22.29 9.38
N VAL A 11 8.38 -22.37 8.16
CA VAL A 11 7.80 -21.22 7.45
C VAL A 11 6.65 -20.61 8.23
N LEU A 12 5.76 -21.44 8.78
CA LEU A 12 4.60 -20.98 9.56
C LEU A 12 5.05 -20.27 10.84
N PHE A 13 6.01 -20.85 11.57
CA PHE A 13 6.61 -20.23 12.76
C PHE A 13 7.25 -18.88 12.42
N PHE A 14 8.01 -18.80 11.34
CA PHE A 14 8.64 -17.55 10.91
C PHE A 14 7.61 -16.50 10.47
N CYS A 15 6.53 -16.92 9.80
CA CYS A 15 5.42 -16.05 9.42
C CYS A 15 4.70 -15.48 10.65
N ALA A 16 4.45 -16.31 11.67
CA ALA A 16 3.86 -15.87 12.93
C ALA A 16 4.74 -14.85 13.65
N ILE A 17 6.07 -15.09 13.70
CA ILE A 17 7.03 -14.12 14.25
C ILE A 17 7.00 -12.83 13.44
N ALA A 18 7.03 -12.89 12.11
CA ALA A 18 7.00 -11.72 11.25
C ALA A 18 5.76 -10.86 11.52
N ILE A 19 4.58 -11.48 11.61
CA ILE A 19 3.31 -10.81 11.93
C ILE A 19 3.38 -10.17 13.32
N TYR A 20 3.84 -10.91 14.33
CA TYR A 20 3.97 -10.42 15.70
C TYR A 20 4.92 -9.22 15.79
N VAL A 21 6.10 -9.33 15.16
CA VAL A 21 7.09 -8.25 15.10
C VAL A 21 6.49 -7.04 14.39
N SER A 22 5.89 -7.20 13.20
CA SER A 22 5.26 -6.10 12.47
C SER A 22 4.18 -5.40 13.30
N TRP A 23 3.31 -6.16 13.97
CA TRP A 23 2.25 -5.58 14.80
C TRP A 23 2.83 -4.84 16.02
N ARG A 24 3.81 -5.44 16.70
CA ARG A 24 4.49 -4.81 17.84
C ARG A 24 5.23 -3.54 17.44
N LEU A 25 5.84 -3.53 16.25
CA LEU A 25 6.60 -2.41 15.72
C LEU A 25 5.69 -1.23 15.38
N GLN A 26 4.51 -1.49 14.80
CA GLN A 26 3.49 -0.46 14.55
C GLN A 26 3.06 0.24 15.83
N ALA A 27 2.91 -0.49 16.94
CA ALA A 27 2.56 0.07 18.25
C ALA A 27 3.75 0.73 18.99
N SER A 28 4.97 0.58 18.48
CA SER A 28 6.19 1.07 19.15
C SER A 28 6.44 2.57 18.92
N ARG A 29 7.42 3.14 19.62
CA ARG A 29 7.87 4.53 19.41
C ARG A 29 8.40 4.76 17.99
N LEU A 30 9.09 3.77 17.41
CA LEU A 30 9.60 3.83 16.04
C LEU A 30 8.45 3.89 15.03
N GLY A 31 7.40 3.09 15.22
CA GLY A 31 6.21 3.12 14.37
C GLY A 31 5.51 4.49 14.38
N ARG A 32 5.42 5.13 15.56
CA ARG A 32 4.89 6.50 15.68
C ARG A 32 5.79 7.56 15.05
N ALA A 33 7.11 7.40 15.13
CA ALA A 33 8.05 8.32 14.48
C ALA A 33 7.93 8.23 12.95
N TRP A 34 7.84 7.02 12.38
CA TRP A 34 7.62 6.85 10.94
C TRP A 34 6.28 7.37 10.47
N MET A 35 5.27 7.28 11.33
CA MET A 35 3.95 7.85 11.08
C MET A 35 4.00 9.38 11.01
N ALA A 36 4.70 10.05 11.92
CA ALA A 36 4.88 11.50 11.89
C ALA A 36 5.64 11.96 10.62
N ILE A 37 6.74 11.27 10.27
CA ILE A 37 7.53 11.56 9.07
C ILE A 37 6.70 11.40 7.78
N ARG A 38 5.74 10.46 7.76
CA ARG A 38 4.85 10.23 6.61
C ARG A 38 3.81 11.34 6.46
N GLU A 39 3.38 11.99 7.54
CA GLU A 39 2.40 13.06 7.51
C GLU A 39 3.05 14.38 7.07
N ASP A 40 4.15 14.78 7.70
CA ASP A 40 4.97 15.91 7.26
C ASP A 40 6.40 15.75 7.81
N GLU A 41 7.36 15.57 6.90
CA GLU A 41 8.76 15.38 7.25
C GLU A 41 9.38 16.64 7.88
N GLN A 42 9.01 17.82 7.40
CA GLN A 42 9.56 19.10 7.87
C GLN A 42 9.07 19.40 9.28
N VAL A 43 7.78 19.14 9.55
CA VAL A 43 7.21 19.28 10.90
C VAL A 43 7.80 18.23 11.84
N ALA A 44 7.99 16.98 11.40
CA ALA A 44 8.62 15.95 12.22
C ALA A 44 10.05 16.32 12.64
N GLU A 45 10.83 16.92 11.73
CA GLU A 45 12.18 17.40 12.00
C GLU A 45 12.17 18.57 13.00
N ALA A 46 11.25 19.54 12.83
CA ALA A 46 11.06 20.65 13.77
C ALA A 46 10.66 20.18 15.19
N MET A 47 9.96 19.05 15.29
CA MET A 47 9.58 18.41 16.56
C MET A 47 10.72 17.57 17.19
N GLY A 48 11.93 17.62 16.63
CA GLY A 48 13.13 16.97 17.17
C GLY A 48 13.26 15.48 16.82
N ILE A 49 12.51 14.97 15.83
CA ILE A 49 12.67 13.61 15.34
C ILE A 49 13.81 13.57 14.33
N ASN A 50 14.82 12.71 14.57
CA ASN A 50 15.87 12.47 13.58
C ASN A 50 15.31 11.68 12.39
N THR A 51 15.01 12.38 11.30
CA THR A 51 14.42 11.84 10.06
C THR A 51 15.33 10.80 9.41
N VAL A 52 16.64 11.06 9.36
CA VAL A 52 17.65 10.18 8.75
C VAL A 52 17.72 8.84 9.50
N SER A 53 17.93 8.86 10.81
CA SER A 53 18.01 7.64 11.63
C SER A 53 16.71 6.85 11.57
N SER A 54 15.57 7.54 11.62
CA SER A 54 14.25 6.90 11.54
C SER A 54 14.04 6.21 10.18
N LYS A 55 14.39 6.86 9.06
CA LYS A 55 14.32 6.25 7.72
C LYS A 55 15.27 5.06 7.57
N LEU A 56 16.50 5.16 8.09
CA LEU A 56 17.45 4.05 8.09
C LEU A 56 16.93 2.86 8.88
N MET A 57 16.32 3.10 10.05
CA MET A 57 15.69 2.03 10.84
C MET A 57 14.54 1.35 10.08
N ALA A 58 13.73 2.12 9.34
CA ALA A 58 12.66 1.55 8.51
C ALA A 58 13.22 0.63 7.42
N PHE A 59 14.29 1.07 6.75
CA PHE A 59 14.98 0.28 5.74
C PHE A 59 15.61 -1.00 6.34
N VAL A 60 16.32 -0.88 7.47
CA VAL A 60 16.96 -2.03 8.13
C VAL A 60 15.93 -3.06 8.58
N VAL A 61 14.81 -2.64 9.17
CA VAL A 61 13.75 -3.58 9.58
C VAL A 61 13.17 -4.32 8.36
N GLY A 62 12.90 -3.61 7.27
CA GLY A 62 12.45 -4.22 6.02
C GLY A 62 13.49 -5.21 5.44
N ALA A 63 14.77 -4.82 5.42
CA ALA A 63 15.87 -5.65 4.93
C ALA A 63 16.04 -6.93 5.75
N VAL A 64 15.92 -6.85 7.08
CA VAL A 64 15.99 -8.02 7.96
C VAL A 64 14.84 -8.98 7.66
N MET A 65 13.59 -8.49 7.54
CA MET A 65 12.44 -9.35 7.21
C MET A 65 12.58 -9.98 5.82
N ALA A 66 13.07 -9.24 4.84
CA ALA A 66 13.34 -9.75 3.49
C ALA A 66 14.47 -10.80 3.48
N ALA A 67 15.54 -10.57 4.24
CA ALA A 67 16.68 -11.48 4.35
C ALA A 67 16.26 -12.83 4.94
N PHE A 68 15.44 -12.84 5.99
CA PHE A 68 14.91 -14.08 6.54
C PHE A 68 14.02 -14.83 5.54
N SER A 69 13.12 -14.13 4.84
CA SER A 69 12.31 -14.74 3.77
C SER A 69 13.17 -15.39 2.69
N GLY A 70 14.23 -14.68 2.26
CA GLY A 70 15.21 -15.19 1.30
C GLY A 70 16.01 -16.39 1.81
N ALA A 71 16.43 -16.39 3.06
CA ALA A 71 17.14 -17.51 3.68
C ALA A 71 16.27 -18.77 3.73
N VAL A 72 14.99 -18.64 4.07
CA VAL A 72 14.02 -19.75 4.07
C VAL A 72 13.80 -20.27 2.64
N LEU A 73 13.69 -19.38 1.65
CA LEU A 73 13.56 -19.76 0.25
C LEU A 73 14.81 -20.53 -0.24
N ALA A 74 16.01 -20.05 0.09
CA ALA A 74 17.27 -20.70 -0.25
C ALA A 74 17.36 -22.10 0.37
N ALA A 75 17.00 -22.23 1.65
CA ALA A 75 16.97 -23.50 2.36
C ALA A 75 15.95 -24.49 1.77
N LYS A 76 14.80 -24.00 1.28
CA LYS A 76 13.76 -24.83 0.63
C LYS A 76 14.20 -25.32 -0.75
N VAL A 77 14.74 -24.43 -1.59
CA VAL A 77 15.03 -24.74 -3.00
C VAL A 77 16.36 -25.47 -3.16
N GLY A 78 17.29 -25.30 -2.21
CA GLY A 78 18.60 -25.99 -2.20
C GLY A 78 19.60 -25.51 -3.25
N SER A 79 19.14 -24.91 -4.35
CA SER A 79 19.98 -24.30 -5.38
C SER A 79 19.30 -23.06 -5.96
N ILE A 80 20.06 -21.97 -6.05
CA ILE A 80 19.57 -20.68 -6.50
C ILE A 80 19.98 -20.47 -7.95
N PHE A 81 18.98 -20.36 -8.83
CA PHE A 81 19.17 -20.01 -10.25
C PHE A 81 18.66 -18.60 -10.51
N PRO A 82 19.31 -17.82 -11.40
CA PRO A 82 18.90 -16.44 -11.72
C PRO A 82 17.48 -16.37 -12.29
N THR A 83 17.01 -17.43 -12.95
CA THR A 83 15.65 -17.57 -13.46
C THR A 83 14.57 -17.51 -12.37
N SER A 84 14.92 -17.78 -11.10
CA SER A 84 13.99 -17.69 -9.97
C SER A 84 13.83 -16.27 -9.41
N PHE A 85 14.60 -15.29 -9.90
CA PHE A 85 14.60 -13.89 -9.45
C PHE A 85 14.37 -12.91 -10.60
N MET A 86 13.67 -13.35 -11.65
CA MET A 86 13.29 -12.48 -12.77
C MET A 86 12.41 -11.32 -12.31
N ILE A 87 12.52 -10.18 -13.00
CA ILE A 87 11.72 -8.95 -12.76
C ILE A 87 10.23 -9.27 -12.64
N LEU A 88 9.75 -10.19 -13.48
CA LEU A 88 8.37 -10.65 -13.51
C LEU A 88 7.89 -11.18 -12.14
N ILE A 89 8.73 -11.91 -11.41
CA ILE A 89 8.39 -12.46 -10.09
C ILE A 89 8.24 -11.33 -9.07
N SER A 90 9.14 -10.34 -9.12
CA SER A 90 9.05 -9.14 -8.27
C SER A 90 7.77 -8.34 -8.53
N ILE A 91 7.36 -8.21 -9.80
CA ILE A 91 6.08 -7.57 -10.16
C ILE A 91 4.90 -8.36 -9.58
N ILE A 92 4.88 -9.70 -9.68
CA ILE A 92 3.80 -10.51 -9.11
C ILE A 92 3.71 -10.33 -7.59
N ILE A 93 4.86 -10.33 -6.88
CA ILE A 93 4.88 -10.11 -5.44
C ILE A 93 4.33 -8.72 -5.10
N LEU A 94 4.71 -7.70 -5.87
CA LEU A 94 4.18 -6.34 -5.72
C LEU A 94 2.67 -6.28 -5.96
N VAL A 95 2.15 -6.97 -6.98
CA VAL A 95 0.69 -7.08 -7.22
C VAL A 95 0.00 -7.69 -6.00
N VAL A 96 0.54 -8.77 -5.44
CA VAL A 96 -0.05 -9.40 -4.24
C VAL A 96 -0.13 -8.43 -3.07
N VAL A 97 0.92 -7.65 -2.83
CA VAL A 97 0.96 -6.67 -1.74
C VAL A 97 0.00 -5.50 -2.00
N ILE A 98 -0.02 -4.96 -3.22
CA ILE A 98 -0.90 -3.85 -3.60
C ILE A 98 -2.36 -4.28 -3.47
N VAL A 99 -2.73 -5.43 -4.05
CA VAL A 99 -4.09 -5.97 -4.01
C VAL A 99 -4.53 -6.29 -2.59
N GLY A 100 -3.62 -6.81 -1.77
CA GLY A 100 -3.88 -7.01 -0.34
C GLY A 100 -4.09 -5.70 0.42
N GLY A 101 -3.40 -4.63 0.04
CA GLY A 101 -3.49 -3.30 0.65
C GLY A 101 -2.20 -2.89 1.34
N MET A 102 -1.58 -1.80 0.88
CA MET A 102 -0.35 -1.26 1.46
C MET A 102 -0.60 -0.76 2.89
N GLY A 103 0.11 -1.33 3.87
CA GLY A 103 0.00 -0.94 5.28
C GLY A 103 -1.04 -1.69 6.11
N ASN A 104 -1.75 -2.67 5.54
CA ASN A 104 -2.64 -3.56 6.31
C ASN A 104 -2.16 -5.01 6.27
N ILE A 105 -1.68 -5.53 7.41
CA ILE A 105 -1.14 -6.89 7.52
C ILE A 105 -2.21 -7.94 7.18
N ALA A 106 -3.46 -7.75 7.64
CA ALA A 106 -4.56 -8.67 7.37
C ALA A 106 -4.96 -8.68 5.89
N GLY A 107 -4.95 -7.50 5.26
CA GLY A 107 -5.23 -7.35 3.83
C GLY A 107 -4.21 -8.07 2.96
N VAL A 108 -2.91 -7.91 3.25
CA VAL A 108 -1.84 -8.64 2.53
C VAL A 108 -1.94 -10.15 2.72
N MET A 109 -2.34 -10.65 3.90
CA MET A 109 -2.60 -12.07 4.11
C MET A 109 -3.74 -12.58 3.22
N VAL A 110 -4.89 -11.90 3.21
CA VAL A 110 -6.03 -12.28 2.37
C VAL A 110 -5.67 -12.18 0.88
N GLY A 111 -5.01 -11.10 0.46
CA GLY A 111 -4.55 -10.91 -0.92
C GLY A 111 -3.60 -12.01 -1.38
N SER A 112 -2.66 -12.42 -0.51
CA SER A 112 -1.76 -13.55 -0.76
C SER A 112 -2.51 -14.87 -0.87
N LEU A 113 -3.44 -15.14 0.04
CA LEU A 113 -4.22 -16.38 0.05
C LEU A 113 -5.12 -16.48 -1.19
N VAL A 114 -5.76 -15.39 -1.59
CA VAL A 114 -6.62 -15.33 -2.78
C VAL A 114 -5.77 -15.43 -4.06
N LEU A 115 -4.75 -14.58 -4.23
CA LEU A 115 -3.98 -14.57 -5.48
C LEU A 115 -3.09 -15.81 -5.61
N ILE A 116 -2.31 -16.15 -4.58
CA ILE A 116 -1.37 -17.28 -4.68
C ILE A 116 -2.12 -18.61 -4.54
N GLY A 117 -3.12 -18.68 -3.66
CA GLY A 117 -3.89 -19.90 -3.40
C GLY A 117 -4.97 -20.20 -4.44
N VAL A 118 -5.75 -19.22 -4.89
CA VAL A 118 -6.85 -19.43 -5.86
C VAL A 118 -6.39 -19.24 -7.30
N LEU A 119 -5.64 -18.16 -7.60
CA LEU A 119 -5.19 -17.85 -8.97
C LEU A 119 -3.95 -18.66 -9.40
N GLY A 120 -3.24 -19.25 -8.42
CA GLY A 120 -2.07 -20.08 -8.62
C GLY A 120 -0.78 -19.25 -8.68
N GLY A 121 0.09 -19.49 -7.70
CA GLY A 121 1.39 -18.83 -7.59
C GLY A 121 2.35 -19.02 -8.78
N PRO A 122 3.54 -18.38 -8.74
CA PRO A 122 4.50 -18.36 -9.85
C PRO A 122 5.01 -19.75 -10.30
N LYS A 123 4.96 -20.76 -9.41
CA LYS A 123 5.47 -22.12 -9.66
C LYS A 123 4.45 -23.23 -9.38
N GLN A 124 3.21 -22.91 -9.02
CA GLN A 124 2.17 -23.89 -8.70
C GLN A 124 1.06 -23.89 -9.76
N PRO A 125 0.60 -25.07 -10.21
CA PRO A 125 -0.60 -25.17 -11.03
C PRO A 125 -1.81 -24.78 -10.17
N GLY A 126 -2.46 -23.67 -10.54
CA GLY A 126 -3.77 -23.27 -10.00
C GLY A 126 -4.86 -23.52 -11.05
N LEU A 127 -6.08 -23.02 -10.81
CA LEU A 127 -7.24 -23.18 -11.71
C LEU A 127 -6.99 -22.67 -13.15
N LEU A 128 -5.96 -21.85 -13.37
CA LEU A 128 -5.56 -21.29 -14.66
C LEU A 128 -4.34 -21.98 -15.28
N GLN A 129 -4.15 -23.28 -15.05
CA GLN A 129 -3.02 -24.02 -15.64
C GLN A 129 -3.02 -23.97 -17.17
N GLU A 130 -4.19 -23.92 -17.82
CA GLU A 130 -4.30 -23.82 -19.28
C GLU A 130 -3.98 -22.42 -19.84
N PHE A 131 -3.98 -21.39 -18.99
CA PHE A 131 -3.75 -19.99 -19.37
C PHE A 131 -2.40 -19.45 -18.84
N GLN A 132 -1.36 -20.28 -18.78
CA GLN A 132 0.00 -19.88 -18.36
C GLN A 132 0.49 -18.60 -19.07
N ASN A 133 0.18 -18.43 -20.36
CA ASN A 133 0.54 -17.23 -21.12
C ASN A 133 -0.27 -15.99 -20.71
N PHE A 134 -1.51 -16.13 -20.26
CA PHE A 134 -2.36 -15.01 -19.87
C PHE A 134 -2.24 -14.65 -18.39
N LYS A 135 -1.58 -15.47 -17.55
CA LYS A 135 -1.35 -15.14 -16.13
C LYS A 135 -0.79 -13.73 -15.95
N LEU A 136 0.19 -13.35 -16.76
CA LEU A 136 0.80 -12.03 -16.67
C LEU A 136 -0.18 -10.91 -17.01
N LEU A 137 -0.99 -11.11 -18.05
CA LEU A 137 -2.03 -10.17 -18.46
C LEU A 137 -3.11 -10.04 -17.38
N ILE A 138 -3.49 -11.15 -16.75
CA ILE A 138 -4.45 -11.17 -15.63
C ILE A 138 -3.88 -10.43 -14.42
N TYR A 139 -2.61 -10.68 -14.02
CA TYR A 139 -1.99 -9.94 -12.91
C TYR A 139 -1.90 -8.43 -13.21
N GLY A 140 -1.54 -8.04 -14.44
CA GLY A 140 -1.50 -6.64 -14.86
C GLY A 140 -2.87 -5.98 -14.91
N MET A 141 -3.87 -6.66 -15.49
CA MET A 141 -5.26 -6.20 -15.52
C MET A 141 -5.83 -6.06 -14.10
N LEU A 142 -5.53 -7.01 -13.22
CA LEU A 142 -5.96 -6.98 -11.83
C LEU A 142 -5.31 -5.82 -11.06
N LEU A 143 -4.03 -5.54 -11.32
CA LEU A 143 -3.33 -4.36 -10.79
C LEU A 143 -4.04 -3.06 -11.22
N VAL A 144 -4.28 -2.89 -12.53
CA VAL A 144 -4.94 -1.69 -13.08
C VAL A 144 -6.38 -1.58 -12.56
N PHE A 145 -7.12 -2.67 -12.57
CA PHE A 145 -8.50 -2.72 -12.07
C PHE A 145 -8.57 -2.33 -10.59
N MET A 146 -7.62 -2.81 -9.78
CA MET A 146 -7.57 -2.49 -8.37
C MET A 146 -7.18 -1.04 -8.11
N MET A 147 -6.22 -0.48 -8.88
CA MET A 147 -5.92 0.96 -8.87
C MET A 147 -7.14 1.80 -9.25
N LEU A 148 -7.98 1.33 -10.19
CA LEU A 148 -9.17 2.04 -10.64
C LEU A 148 -10.33 1.97 -9.65
N LYS A 149 -10.64 0.78 -9.11
CA LYS A 149 -11.85 0.57 -8.30
C LYS A 149 -11.67 0.87 -6.83
N ARG A 150 -10.50 0.58 -6.25
CA ARG A 150 -10.20 0.80 -4.83
C ARG A 150 -8.68 0.85 -4.63
N PRO A 151 -8.05 2.03 -4.72
CA PRO A 151 -6.60 2.15 -4.58
C PRO A 151 -6.09 1.72 -3.19
N GLU A 152 -6.96 1.45 -2.22
CA GLU A 152 -6.63 1.11 -0.83
C GLU A 152 -6.41 -0.37 -0.51
N GLY A 153 -6.76 -1.31 -1.39
CA GLY A 153 -6.68 -2.75 -1.10
C GLY A 153 -8.03 -3.46 -1.04
N LEU A 154 -8.01 -4.79 -1.06
CA LEU A 154 -9.17 -5.64 -0.72
C LEU A 154 -9.63 -5.43 0.73
N VAL A 155 -8.69 -5.17 1.65
CA VAL A 155 -8.99 -4.78 3.02
C VAL A 155 -8.28 -3.44 3.30
N PRO A 156 -8.98 -2.31 3.16
CA PRO A 156 -8.36 -1.00 3.34
C PRO A 156 -7.80 -0.89 4.77
N SER A 157 -6.59 -0.33 4.89
CA SER A 157 -6.16 0.18 6.18
C SER A 157 -7.09 1.34 6.52
N ALA A 158 -7.71 1.34 7.71
CA ALA A 158 -8.63 2.40 8.16
C ALA A 158 -8.05 3.83 8.09
N ARG A 159 -6.73 3.94 7.83
CA ARG A 159 -5.96 5.18 7.78
C ARG A 159 -5.82 5.75 6.36
N ARG A 160 -5.70 4.92 5.30
CA ARG A 160 -5.65 5.41 3.90
C ARG A 160 -7.03 5.89 3.43
N SER A 161 -8.09 5.27 3.92
CA SER A 161 -9.47 5.74 3.73
C SER A 161 -9.69 7.16 4.25
N ARG A 162 -9.07 7.49 5.40
CA ARG A 162 -9.14 8.83 5.98
C ARG A 162 -8.33 9.88 5.21
N GLU A 163 -7.19 9.51 4.60
CA GLU A 163 -6.36 10.45 3.83
C GLU A 163 -7.05 10.84 2.51
N LEU A 164 -7.63 9.88 1.77
CA LEU A 164 -8.34 10.17 0.52
C LEU A 164 -9.62 10.98 0.73
N HIS A 165 -10.40 10.68 1.80
CA HIS A 165 -11.59 11.46 2.13
C HIS A 165 -11.25 12.87 2.63
N GLN A 166 -10.08 13.05 3.25
CA GLN A 166 -9.60 14.38 3.66
C GLN A 166 -9.21 15.23 2.45
N GLU A 167 -8.54 14.66 1.46
CA GLU A 167 -8.21 15.36 0.20
C GLU A 167 -9.49 15.74 -0.58
N GLU A 168 -10.45 14.82 -0.74
CA GLU A 168 -11.75 15.13 -1.37
C GLU A 168 -12.51 16.23 -0.61
N PHE A 169 -12.57 16.15 0.72
CA PHE A 169 -13.25 17.17 1.54
C PHE A 169 -12.58 18.55 1.44
N LEU A 170 -11.24 18.61 1.45
CA LEU A 170 -10.50 19.87 1.30
C LEU A 170 -10.67 20.46 -0.09
N GLN A 171 -10.70 19.61 -1.13
CA GLN A 171 -10.91 20.03 -2.51
C GLN A 171 -12.34 20.56 -2.71
N ASP A 172 -13.35 19.88 -2.16
CA ASP A 172 -14.74 20.35 -2.16
C ASP A 172 -14.90 21.66 -1.36
N ALA A 173 -14.24 21.78 -0.21
CA ALA A 173 -14.25 22.99 0.60
C ALA A 173 -13.59 24.17 -0.13
N TRP A 174 -12.47 23.94 -0.82
CA TRP A 174 -11.81 24.95 -1.65
C TRP A 174 -12.67 25.36 -2.85
N LEU A 175 -13.23 24.38 -3.59
CA LEU A 175 -14.16 24.63 -4.70
C LEU A 175 -15.41 25.40 -4.27
N LYS A 176 -15.85 25.21 -3.01
CA LYS A 176 -17.01 25.91 -2.45
C LYS A 176 -16.65 27.31 -1.94
N GLY A 177 -15.43 27.51 -1.46
CA GLY A 177 -14.90 28.82 -1.08
C GLY A 177 -14.65 29.73 -2.27
N ASP A 178 -14.17 29.18 -3.39
CA ASP A 178 -13.97 29.92 -4.64
C ASP A 178 -15.30 30.39 -5.26
N LYS A 179 -16.37 29.58 -5.10
CA LYS A 179 -17.73 29.93 -5.55
C LYS A 179 -18.38 31.07 -4.75
N LEU A 180 -17.95 31.32 -3.51
CA LEU A 180 -18.42 32.48 -2.74
C LEU A 180 -17.74 33.79 -3.15
N GLY A 181 -16.59 33.75 -3.83
CA GLY A 181 -15.89 34.93 -4.34
C GLY A 181 -16.18 35.27 -5.80
N ALA A 182 -16.87 34.37 -6.53
CA ALA A 182 -17.20 34.55 -7.95
C ALA A 182 -18.64 35.07 -8.20
N ASP A 183 -19.51 35.07 -7.19
CA ASP A 183 -20.91 35.52 -7.26
C ASP A 183 -21.09 36.99 -6.77
N ASP A 184 -20.02 37.69 -6.39
CA ASP A 184 -20.08 39.07 -5.85
C ASP A 184 -19.66 40.16 -6.88
N ASP A 185 -19.28 39.79 -8.12
CA ASP A 185 -18.76 40.75 -9.14
C ASP A 185 -19.74 41.01 -10.31
N ASP A 186 -20.97 40.48 -10.25
CA ASP A 186 -22.05 40.71 -11.22
C ASP A 186 -23.26 41.45 -10.59
N GLY A 187 -22.97 42.48 -9.80
CA GLY A 187 -23.95 43.45 -9.30
C GLY A 187 -24.04 44.70 -10.18
N GLU A 188 -24.95 44.67 -11.16
CA GLU A 188 -25.66 45.80 -11.79
C GLU A 188 -25.15 47.24 -11.55
N ILE A 189 -24.57 47.84 -12.60
CA ILE A 189 -24.58 49.29 -12.78
C ILE A 189 -25.95 49.66 -13.40
N VAL A 190 -26.99 49.73 -12.57
CA VAL A 190 -28.25 50.41 -12.94
C VAL A 190 -28.20 51.81 -12.38
N GLY A 191 -27.78 52.76 -13.22
CA GLY A 191 -27.96 54.19 -12.97
C GLY A 191 -29.44 54.53 -13.13
N ASP A 192 -30.13 54.67 -12.00
CA ASP A 192 -31.44 55.33 -11.91
C ASP A 192 -31.16 56.82 -11.70
N ASP A 193 -31.25 57.59 -12.79
CA ASP A 193 -31.16 59.06 -12.78
C ASP A 193 -32.54 59.60 -12.38
N GLY A 194 -32.58 60.21 -11.20
CA GLY A 194 -33.80 60.66 -10.54
C GLY A 194 -34.55 61.71 -11.35
N GLY A 195 -35.85 61.47 -11.52
CA GLY A 195 -36.81 62.52 -11.80
C GLY A 195 -37.45 63.00 -10.51
N GLU A 196 -37.40 64.31 -10.25
CA GLU A 196 -38.51 65.06 -9.68
C GLU A 196 -38.29 66.57 -9.94
N GLU A 197 -39.14 67.09 -10.83
CA GLU A 197 -39.46 68.50 -10.99
C GLU A 197 -40.43 68.95 -9.88
N GLU A 198 -40.30 70.23 -9.51
CA GLU A 198 -41.22 71.09 -8.73
C GLU A 198 -41.33 70.96 -7.21
#